data_AF-A0A497FXH1-F1
#
_entry.id   AF-A0A497FXH1-F1
#
_cell.length_a   1.000
_cell.length_b   1.000
_cell.length_c   1.000
_cell.angle_alpha   90.00
_cell.angle_beta   90.00
_cell.angle_gamma   90.00
#
_symmetry.space_group_name_H-M   'P 1'
#
loop_
_entity.id
_entity.type
_entity.pdbx_description
1 polymer ?
#
loop_
_entity_poly.entity_id
_entity_poly.type
_entity_poly.pdbx_seq_one_letter_code
_entity_poly.pdbx_strand_id
1 'polypeptide(L)'
;MGNFLDSVEWEILVKLVIAFATGALIGTEREKARLERKDENLADFPGVRSFGLMSILGALSICLTKFFPEAVTLIVLGSMLTISILILASFTLYRVYYAKEHGITTPIALALAYLLGVLVG
;
A
#
# COMPACT_ATOMS: atom_id res chain seq x y z
N MET A 1 20.14 -27.22 -6.63
CA MET A 1 18.76 -26.66 -6.68
C MET A 1 18.44 -25.76 -5.49
N GLY A 2 19.11 -25.89 -4.33
CA GLY A 2 18.89 -25.02 -3.15
C GLY A 2 19.21 -23.53 -3.36
N ASN A 3 20.36 -23.20 -3.96
CA ASN A 3 20.78 -21.79 -4.11
C ASN A 3 19.86 -20.91 -4.98
N PHE A 4 19.06 -21.48 -5.88
CA PHE A 4 18.21 -20.69 -6.78
C PHE A 4 16.93 -20.22 -6.07
N LEU A 5 16.30 -21.10 -5.29
CA LEU A 5 15.10 -20.76 -4.52
C LEU A 5 15.41 -19.72 -3.43
N ASP A 6 16.53 -19.90 -2.71
CA ASP A 6 17.00 -18.95 -1.70
C ASP A 6 17.22 -17.54 -2.30
N SER A 7 17.72 -17.46 -3.53
CA SER A 7 17.96 -16.18 -4.20
C SER A 7 16.66 -15.45 -4.59
N VAL A 8 15.64 -16.19 -5.01
CA VAL A 8 14.32 -15.62 -5.37
C VAL A 8 13.57 -15.16 -4.12
N GLU A 9 13.62 -15.96 -3.04
CA GLU A 9 13.02 -15.58 -1.76
C GLU A 9 13.66 -14.32 -1.18
N TRP A 10 14.99 -14.21 -1.27
CA TRP A 10 15.73 -13.03 -0.85
C TRP A 10 15.36 -11.78 -1.68
N GLU A 11 15.25 -11.91 -3.01
CA GLU A 11 14.83 -10.81 -3.88
C GLU A 11 13.44 -10.29 -3.48
N ILE A 12 12.50 -11.20 -3.23
CA ILE A 12 11.13 -10.84 -2.81
C ILE A 12 11.15 -10.14 -1.46
N LEU A 13 11.88 -10.68 -0.47
CA LEU A 13 12.00 -10.06 0.86
C LEU A 13 12.52 -8.62 0.75
N VAL A 14 13.58 -8.40 -0.02
CA VAL A 14 14.17 -7.07 -0.24
C VAL A 14 13.15 -6.14 -0.90
N LYS A 15 12.43 -6.59 -1.93
CA LYS A 15 11.36 -5.81 -2.56
C LYS A 15 10.26 -5.42 -1.58
N LEU A 16 9.82 -6.34 -0.71
CA LEU A 16 8.80 -6.03 0.29
C LEU A 16 9.28 -5.00 1.32
N VAL A 17 10.54 -5.07 1.75
CA VAL A 17 11.13 -4.07 2.65
C VAL A 17 11.22 -2.70 1.98
N ILE A 18 11.65 -2.64 0.71
CA ILE A 18 11.74 -1.39 -0.05
C ILE A 18 10.33 -0.81 -0.28
N ALA A 19 9.35 -1.63 -0.63
CA ALA A 19 7.97 -1.21 -0.80
C ALA A 19 7.41 -0.66 0.52
N PHE A 20 7.61 -1.38 1.62
CA PHE A 20 7.21 -0.91 2.94
C PHE A 20 7.84 0.43 3.28
N ALA A 21 9.15 0.57 3.11
CA ALA A 21 9.87 1.81 3.38
C ALA A 21 9.34 2.97 2.53
N THR A 22 9.07 2.72 1.25
CA THR A 22 8.53 3.71 0.31
C THR A 22 7.14 4.20 0.75
N GLY A 23 6.24 3.28 1.10
CA GLY A 23 4.93 3.64 1.66
C GLY A 23 5.04 4.33 3.02
N ALA A 24 5.89 3.80 3.90
CA ALA A 24 6.13 4.33 5.24
C ALA A 24 6.63 5.78 5.19
N LEU A 25 7.51 6.14 4.26
CA LEU A 25 7.99 7.52 4.05
C LEU A 25 6.83 8.47 3.76
N ILE A 26 5.88 8.09 2.89
CA ILE A 26 4.68 8.89 2.63
C ILE A 26 3.87 9.06 3.92
N GLY A 27 3.66 7.97 4.66
CA GLY A 27 2.92 8.03 5.92
C GLY A 27 3.60 8.91 6.98
N THR A 28 4.93 8.90 7.05
CA THR A 28 5.71 9.69 8.01
C THR A 28 5.60 11.19 7.71
N GLU A 29 5.76 11.59 6.44
CA GLU A 29 5.60 13.00 6.04
C GLU A 29 4.20 13.51 6.33
N ARG A 30 3.18 12.68 6.11
CA ARG A 30 1.80 13.04 6.41
C ARG A 30 1.53 13.16 7.91
N GLU A 31 2.09 12.24 8.70
CA GLU A 31 1.97 12.27 10.16
C GLU A 31 2.68 13.50 10.74
N LYS A 32 3.87 13.84 10.21
CA LYS A 32 4.58 15.08 10.55
C LYS A 32 3.76 16.33 10.20
N ALA A 33 3.25 16.41 8.97
CA ALA A 33 2.41 17.54 8.54
C ALA A 33 1.13 17.69 9.38
N ARG A 34 0.60 16.59 9.91
CA ARG A 34 -0.53 16.61 10.85
C ARG A 34 -0.11 17.17 12.22
N LEU A 35 1.01 16.70 12.77
CA LEU A 35 1.53 17.18 14.06
C LEU A 35 1.81 18.69 14.02
N GLU A 36 2.37 19.19 12.92
CA GLU A 36 2.64 20.63 12.71
C GLU A 36 1.36 21.48 12.68
N ARG A 37 0.25 20.94 12.16
CA ARG A 37 -1.03 21.65 12.09
C ARG A 37 -1.82 21.66 13.41
N LYS A 38 -1.33 20.99 14.46
CA LYS A 38 -2.02 20.85 15.78
C LYS A 38 -3.49 20.45 15.66
N ASP A 39 -3.80 19.66 14.65
CA ASP A 39 -5.17 19.33 14.33
C ASP A 39 -5.54 18.04 15.09
N GLU A 40 -5.97 18.24 16.35
CA GLU A 40 -6.29 17.20 17.34
C GLU A 40 -7.55 16.39 16.97
N ASN A 41 -8.40 16.92 16.08
CA ASN A 41 -9.63 16.25 15.65
C ASN A 41 -9.40 15.12 14.62
N LEU A 42 -8.20 15.00 14.05
CA LEU A 42 -7.85 14.02 13.01
C LEU A 42 -7.37 12.65 13.57
N ALA A 43 -7.86 12.22 14.73
CA ALA A 43 -7.37 11.02 15.43
C ALA A 43 -7.29 9.75 14.55
N ASP A 44 -8.18 9.62 13.56
CA ASP A 44 -8.32 8.43 12.69
C ASP A 44 -7.65 8.56 11.30
N PHE A 45 -6.57 9.33 11.20
CA PHE A 45 -5.84 9.38 9.94
C PHE A 45 -4.96 8.14 9.70
N PRO A 46 -4.95 7.57 8.47
CA PRO A 46 -3.98 6.54 8.13
C PRO A 46 -2.56 7.10 8.28
N GLY A 47 -1.76 6.45 9.12
CA GLY A 47 -0.37 6.81 9.39
C GLY A 47 0.63 5.90 8.67
N VAL A 48 1.89 5.94 9.10
CA VAL A 48 3.03 5.17 8.55
C VAL A 48 2.68 3.72 8.22
N ARG A 49 1.98 3.04 9.14
CA ARG A 49 1.60 1.62 8.99
C ARG A 49 0.67 1.37 7.81
N SER A 50 -0.38 2.17 7.66
CA SER A 50 -1.38 1.99 6.60
C SER A 50 -0.76 2.20 5.22
N PHE A 51 0.07 3.23 5.07
CA PHE A 51 0.76 3.50 3.80
C PHE A 51 1.82 2.44 3.47
N GLY A 52 2.59 1.98 4.47
CA GLY A 52 3.55 0.90 4.30
C GLY A 52 2.87 -0.41 3.86
N LEU A 53 1.77 -0.80 4.50
CA LEU A 53 1.01 -1.99 4.13
C LEU A 53 0.37 -1.88 2.74
N MET A 54 -0.12 -0.69 2.37
CA MET A 54 -0.68 -0.45 1.04
C MET A 54 0.37 -0.60 -0.06
N SER A 55 1.60 -0.16 0.20
CA SER A 55 2.72 -0.33 -0.73
C SER A 55 3.19 -1.78 -0.80
N ILE A 56 3.26 -2.50 0.32
CA ILE A 56 3.49 -3.95 0.32
C ILE A 56 2.45 -4.67 -0.54
N LEU A 57 1.17 -4.32 -0.43
CA LEU A 57 0.09 -4.93 -1.22
C LEU A 57 0.32 -4.73 -2.72
N GLY A 58 0.78 -3.56 -3.14
CA GLY A 58 1.20 -3.27 -4.51
C GLY A 58 2.36 -4.15 -4.97
N ALA A 59 3.44 -4.25 -4.19
CA ALA A 59 4.60 -5.06 -4.54
C ALA A 59 4.26 -6.56 -4.61
N LEU A 60 3.42 -7.03 -3.69
CA LEU A 60 2.91 -8.40 -3.70
C LEU A 60 2.09 -8.70 -4.96
N SER A 61 1.30 -7.74 -5.46
CA SER A 61 0.50 -7.94 -6.67
C SER A 61 1.35 -8.37 -7.88
N ILE A 62 2.57 -7.83 -8.01
CA ILE A 62 3.52 -8.19 -9.06
C ILE A 62 4.35 -9.41 -8.69
N CYS A 63 4.88 -9.48 -7.46
CA CYS A 63 5.71 -10.60 -7.02
C CYS A 63 4.95 -11.94 -7.09
N LEU A 64 3.66 -11.96 -6.79
CA LEU A 64 2.84 -13.18 -6.87
C LEU A 64 2.76 -13.72 -8.30
N THR A 65 2.79 -12.85 -9.32
CA THR A 65 2.68 -13.29 -10.72
C THR A 65 3.80 -14.25 -11.13
N LYS A 66 4.97 -14.19 -10.47
CA LYS A 66 6.09 -15.10 -10.71
C LYS A 66 5.79 -16.56 -10.35
N PHE A 67 4.81 -16.80 -9.49
CA PHE A 67 4.44 -18.14 -9.00
C PHE A 67 3.25 -18.76 -9.75
N PHE A 68 2.56 -17.99 -10.59
CA PHE A 68 1.37 -18.44 -11.30
C PHE A 68 1.62 -18.54 -12.81
N PRO A 69 0.94 -19.46 -13.52
CA PRO A 69 0.94 -19.49 -14.98
C PRO A 69 0.35 -18.20 -15.56
N GLU A 70 0.81 -17.82 -16.75
CA GLU A 70 0.41 -16.59 -17.45
C GLU A 70 -1.11 -16.45 -17.62
N ALA A 71 -1.82 -17.57 -17.81
CA ALA A 71 -3.27 -17.62 -17.92
C ALA A 71 -4.01 -17.13 -16.66
N VAL A 72 -3.38 -17.21 -15.49
CA VAL A 72 -3.96 -16.83 -14.18
C VAL A 72 -3.45 -15.46 -13.72
N THR A 73 -2.35 -14.96 -14.30
CA THR A 73 -1.72 -13.68 -13.93
C THR A 73 -2.69 -12.50 -13.95
N LEU A 74 -3.53 -12.38 -14.99
CA LEU A 74 -4.54 -11.32 -15.08
C LEU A 74 -5.58 -11.39 -13.95
N ILE A 75 -5.97 -12.60 -13.55
CA ILE A 75 -6.93 -12.82 -12.46
C ILE A 75 -6.29 -12.41 -11.13
N VAL A 76 -5.04 -12.79 -10.89
CA VAL A 76 -4.29 -12.42 -9.68
C VAL A 76 -4.15 -10.90 -9.58
N LEU A 77 -3.66 -10.24 -10.63
CA LEU A 77 -3.51 -8.78 -10.67
C LEU A 77 -4.86 -8.07 -10.48
N GLY A 78 -5.91 -8.53 -11.18
CA GLY A 78 -7.26 -8.01 -11.05
C GLY A 78 -7.77 -8.12 -9.61
N SER A 79 -7.61 -9.28 -8.98
CA SER A 79 -8.04 -9.51 -7.59
C SER A 79 -7.32 -8.61 -6.58
N MET A 80 -6.00 -8.43 -6.72
CA MET A 80 -5.20 -7.56 -5.85
C MET A 80 -5.57 -6.10 -6.03
N LEU A 81 -5.80 -5.66 -7.27
CA LEU A 81 -6.30 -4.32 -7.56
C LEU A 81 -7.69 -4.11 -6.94
N THR A 82 -8.61 -5.08 -7.08
CA THR A 82 -9.95 -5.00 -6.48
C THR A 82 -9.87 -4.89 -4.96
N ILE A 83 -9.06 -5.72 -4.30
CA ILE A 83 -8.86 -5.64 -2.84
C ILE A 83 -8.34 -4.26 -2.45
N SER A 84 -7.38 -3.72 -3.19
CA SER A 84 -6.80 -2.39 -2.96
C SER A 84 -7.85 -1.28 -3.08
N ILE A 85 -8.71 -1.35 -4.09
CA ILE A 85 -9.83 -0.42 -4.28
C ILE A 85 -10.84 -0.56 -3.13
N LEU A 86 -11.15 -1.77 -2.68
CA LEU A 86 -12.07 -2.00 -1.55
C LEU A 86 -11.51 -1.43 -0.25
N ILE A 87 -10.20 -1.57 0.01
CA ILE A 87 -9.54 -0.96 1.17
C ILE A 87 -9.63 0.57 1.07
N LEU A 88 -9.28 1.16 -0.07
CA LEU A 88 -9.39 2.59 -0.33
C LEU A 88 -10.83 3.11 -0.13
N ALA A 89 -11.81 2.39 -0.67
CA ALA A 89 -13.22 2.72 -0.55
C ALA A 89 -13.68 2.65 0.91
N SER A 90 -13.30 1.59 1.63
CA SER A 90 -13.61 1.42 3.06
C SER A 90 -13.06 2.58 3.90
N PHE A 91 -11.79 2.95 3.71
CA PHE A 91 -11.20 4.11 4.39
C PHE A 91 -11.89 5.42 4.03
N THR A 92 -12.22 5.62 2.75
CA THR A 92 -12.88 6.84 2.29
C THR A 92 -14.29 6.96 2.86
N LEU A 93 -15.06 5.86 2.84
CA LEU A 93 -16.40 5.79 3.41
C LEU A 93 -16.36 6.02 4.92
N TYR A 94 -15.46 5.35 5.64
CA TYR A 94 -15.29 5.57 7.07
C TYR A 94 -15.06 7.05 7.37
N ARG A 95 -14.17 7.70 6.61
CA ARG A 95 -13.85 9.11 6.82
C ARG A 95 -15.00 10.06 6.49
N VAL A 96 -15.71 9.84 5.40
CA VAL A 96 -16.83 10.69 4.98
C VAL A 96 -18.00 10.56 5.97
N TYR A 97 -18.34 9.33 6.36
CA TYR A 97 -19.53 9.07 7.19
C TYR A 97 -19.28 9.29 8.69
N TYR A 98 -18.12 8.90 9.21
CA TYR A 98 -17.84 8.96 10.65
C TYR A 98 -16.99 10.18 11.04
N ALA A 99 -15.95 10.50 10.27
CA ALA A 99 -15.06 11.61 10.61
C ALA A 99 -15.56 12.98 10.11
N LYS A 100 -16.58 13.04 9.23
CA LYS A 100 -17.13 14.27 8.62
C LYS A 100 -16.06 15.19 7.97
N GLU A 101 -14.96 14.60 7.53
CA GLU A 101 -13.86 15.32 6.91
C GLU A 101 -13.80 15.09 5.40
N HIS A 102 -13.81 16.17 4.62
CA HIS A 102 -13.77 16.12 3.16
C HIS A 102 -12.36 16.31 2.57
N GLY A 103 -11.38 15.54 3.06
CA GLY A 103 -10.02 15.59 2.51
C GLY A 103 -9.77 14.58 1.38
N ILE A 104 -9.69 15.02 0.13
CA ILE A 104 -9.43 14.13 -1.02
C ILE A 104 -7.95 13.66 -1.08
N THR A 105 -7.04 14.36 -0.40
CA THR A 105 -5.60 14.08 -0.48
C THR A 105 -5.21 12.73 0.13
N THR A 106 -5.98 12.17 1.07
CA THR A 106 -5.66 10.90 1.75
C THR A 106 -5.90 9.68 0.88
N PRO A 107 -7.09 9.52 0.25
CA PRO A 107 -7.29 8.45 -0.74
C PRO A 107 -6.26 8.52 -1.87
N ILE A 108 -5.95 9.72 -2.37
CA ILE A 108 -4.94 9.90 -3.43
C ILE A 108 -3.57 9.38 -2.98
N ALA A 109 -3.10 9.77 -1.81
CA ALA A 109 -1.79 9.31 -1.35
C ALA A 109 -1.74 7.81 -1.07
N LEU A 110 -2.83 7.21 -0.55
CA LEU A 110 -2.91 5.76 -0.36
C LEU A 110 -2.86 5.03 -1.71
N ALA A 111 -3.55 5.56 -2.74
CA ALA A 111 -3.45 5.02 -4.09
C ALA A 111 -2.04 5.15 -4.66
N LEU A 112 -1.35 6.28 -4.43
CA LEU A 112 0.06 6.45 -4.82
C LEU A 112 0.97 5.45 -4.09
N ALA A 113 0.75 5.18 -2.80
CA ALA A 113 1.53 4.19 -2.06
C ALA A 113 1.38 2.79 -2.66
N TYR A 114 0.16 2.39 -3.03
CA TYR A 114 -0.08 1.16 -3.77
C TYR A 114 0.70 1.13 -5.09
N LEU A 115 0.58 2.18 -5.91
CA LEU A 115 1.25 2.26 -7.22
C LEU A 115 2.78 2.22 -7.10
N LEU A 116 3.36 2.89 -6.11
CA LEU A 116 4.79 2.79 -5.83
C LEU A 116 5.19 1.38 -5.43
N GLY A 117 4.33 0.69 -4.66
CA GLY A 117 4.50 -0.72 -4.36
C GLY A 117 4.55 -1.58 -5.62
N VAL A 118 3.59 -1.38 -6.52
CA VAL A 118 3.54 -2.05 -7.83
C VAL A 118 4.81 -1.81 -8.64
N LEU A 119 5.40 -0.61 -8.57
CA LEU A 119 6.68 -0.31 -9.24
C LEU A 119 7.88 -1.04 -8.64
N VAL A 120 7.84 -1.36 -7.33
CA VAL A 120 8.94 -2.05 -6.63
C VAL A 120 8.89 -3.57 -6.87
N GLY A 121 7.68 -4.15 -6.95
CA GLY A 121 7.46 -5.57 -7.18
C GLY A 121 7.95 -6.03 -8.54
#